data_AF-A0A2M7CEP1-F1
#
_entry.id   AF-A0A2M7CEP1-F1
#
_cell.length_a   1.000
_cell.length_b   1.000
_cell.length_c   1.000
_cell.angle_alpha   90.00
_cell.angle_beta   90.00
_cell.angle_gamma   90.00
#
_symmetry.space_group_name_H-M   'P 1'
#
loop_
_entity.id
_entity.type
_entity.pdbx_description
1 polymer ?
#
loop_
_entity_poly.entity_id
_entity_poly.type
_entity_poly.pdbx_seq_one_letter_code
_entity_poly.pdbx_strand_id
1 'polypeptide(L)'
;MPHFESPRLILSDPEGNIFDHPSLKLSGRSGTRFLLPHPSELVPLPKGSQLFTLPGRIPIGWDEEKRSFVSSEKVRLGEKEVECTSVAAFLPPGYIRTLLPATKLGPKAPTLPLWAYSAVGWKDGKFLATGLFIDPNPHWDPKYFGNDSLLKRKVHTFLSKSLRNRLFQQLSRCALEYHCFAAKNVFFRRWECPLPTSPSCNADCLGCISLQPSECCPASQERIHFVPTVEEVLGVALPHLKEAKDAIVSFGQGCEGEPLMQWRLLERSIRELRERTDRGTINLNTNGSFPDRVAKLCDAGLDSVRVTLNSPHLKFYKRYHRPRGYSFGEVVDSLVQAKEKGVYT
;
A
#
# COMPACT_ATOMS: atom_id res chain seq x y z
N MET A 1 18.65 -21.63 -26.35
CA MET A 1 17.99 -20.46 -25.72
C MET A 1 19.05 -19.37 -25.59
N PRO A 2 18.79 -18.11 -25.98
CA PRO A 2 19.77 -17.05 -25.76
C PRO A 2 20.14 -16.99 -24.27
N HIS A 3 21.43 -16.91 -23.95
CA HIS A 3 21.89 -16.75 -22.58
C HIS A 3 21.32 -15.44 -22.04
N PHE A 4 20.42 -15.53 -21.05
CA PHE A 4 19.95 -14.35 -20.34
C PHE A 4 21.08 -13.86 -19.43
N GLU A 5 21.65 -12.70 -19.75
CA GLU A 5 22.58 -12.05 -18.83
C GLU A 5 21.82 -11.41 -17.66
N SER A 6 22.18 -11.78 -16.43
CA SER A 6 21.59 -11.21 -15.22
C SER A 6 21.89 -9.72 -15.10
N PRO A 7 20.95 -8.90 -14.59
CA PRO A 7 21.23 -7.50 -14.27
C PRO A 7 22.38 -7.39 -13.27
N ARG A 8 23.11 -6.27 -13.27
CA ARG A 8 24.13 -5.97 -12.27
C ARG A 8 23.48 -5.55 -10.96
N LEU A 9 24.14 -5.90 -9.86
CA LEU A 9 23.81 -5.35 -8.55
C LEU A 9 23.97 -3.83 -8.61
N ILE A 10 23.06 -3.08 -7.99
CA ILE A 10 23.24 -1.64 -7.80
C ILE A 10 23.43 -1.31 -6.32
N LEU A 11 24.13 -0.22 -6.09
CA LEU A 11 24.64 0.23 -4.81
C LEU A 11 24.42 1.72 -4.70
N SER A 12 24.46 2.24 -3.47
CA SER A 12 24.53 3.67 -3.22
C SER A 12 25.72 4.02 -2.34
N ASP A 13 26.39 5.13 -2.66
CA ASP A 13 27.36 5.76 -1.76
C ASP A 13 26.64 6.50 -0.60
N PRO A 14 27.39 7.05 0.39
CA PRO A 14 26.82 7.81 1.49
C PRO A 14 26.08 9.08 1.06
N GLU A 15 26.42 9.66 -0.09
CA GLU A 15 25.79 10.83 -0.68
C GLU A 15 24.46 10.52 -1.39
N GLY A 16 24.16 9.24 -1.62
CA GLY A 16 22.92 8.78 -2.27
C GLY A 16 23.06 8.56 -3.79
N ASN A 17 24.26 8.64 -4.35
CA ASN A 17 24.49 8.38 -5.76
C ASN A 17 24.45 6.87 -6.01
N ILE A 18 23.66 6.48 -7.02
CA ILE A 18 23.45 5.08 -7.37
C ILE A 18 24.34 4.69 -8.56
N PHE A 19 25.00 3.54 -8.46
CA PHE A 19 25.85 2.98 -9.52
C PHE A 19 25.74 1.45 -9.55
N ASP A 20 26.08 0.85 -10.69
CA ASP A 20 26.15 -0.60 -10.85
C ASP A 20 27.49 -1.15 -10.37
N HIS A 21 27.45 -2.33 -9.75
CA HIS A 21 28.64 -3.04 -9.32
C HIS A 21 29.40 -3.57 -10.55
N PRO A 22 30.74 -3.47 -10.61
CA PRO A 22 31.53 -3.87 -11.78
C PRO A 22 31.41 -5.35 -12.16
N SER A 23 31.36 -6.27 -11.19
CA SER A 23 31.28 -7.72 -11.43
C SER A 23 30.02 -8.42 -10.88
N LEU A 24 29.53 -8.04 -9.70
CA LEU A 24 28.41 -8.74 -9.06
C LEU A 24 27.07 -8.53 -9.77
N LYS A 25 26.34 -9.63 -9.93
CA LYS A 25 24.98 -9.65 -10.48
C LYS A 25 23.94 -9.44 -9.39
N LEU A 26 22.77 -8.93 -9.79
CA LEU A 26 21.60 -8.73 -8.94
C LEU A 26 21.22 -10.03 -8.26
N SER A 27 21.02 -9.96 -6.94
CA SER A 27 20.39 -11.03 -6.18
C SER A 27 19.21 -10.49 -5.37
N GLY A 28 18.23 -11.37 -5.12
CA GLY A 28 17.07 -11.09 -4.30
C GLY A 28 17.00 -12.06 -3.12
N ARG A 29 16.09 -11.78 -2.20
CA ARG A 29 15.85 -12.59 -0.99
C ARG A 29 14.39 -13.04 -0.93
N SER A 30 14.19 -14.34 -0.76
CA SER A 30 12.91 -14.94 -0.41
C SER A 30 13.03 -15.64 0.94
N GLY A 31 12.32 -15.13 1.95
CA GLY A 31 12.49 -15.56 3.34
C GLY A 31 13.95 -15.40 3.80
N THR A 32 14.61 -16.52 4.09
CA THR A 32 16.02 -16.57 4.53
C THR A 32 17.00 -16.91 3.42
N ARG A 33 16.53 -17.16 2.18
CA ARG A 33 17.38 -17.60 1.07
C ARG A 33 17.68 -16.46 0.12
N PHE A 34 18.93 -16.38 -0.32
CA PHE A 34 19.33 -15.55 -1.46
C PHE A 34 19.14 -16.33 -2.75
N LEU A 35 18.67 -15.63 -3.78
CA LEU A 35 18.30 -16.19 -5.07
C LEU A 35 18.76 -15.25 -6.19
N LEU A 36 19.07 -15.83 -7.34
CA LEU A 36 19.09 -15.10 -8.59
C LEU A 36 17.64 -14.90 -9.05
N PRO A 37 17.22 -13.67 -9.40
CA PRO A 37 15.89 -13.44 -9.94
C PRO A 37 15.68 -14.23 -11.23
N HIS A 38 14.52 -14.85 -11.39
CA HIS A 38 14.18 -15.48 -12.66
C HIS A 38 13.92 -14.39 -13.72
N PRO A 39 14.29 -14.58 -15.01
CA PRO A 39 14.06 -13.58 -16.04
C PRO A 39 12.61 -13.11 -16.16
N SER A 40 11.64 -14.00 -15.90
CA SER A 40 10.20 -13.67 -15.93
C SER A 40 9.74 -12.77 -14.77
N GLU A 41 10.55 -12.61 -13.73
CA GLU A 41 10.27 -11.74 -12.58
C GLU A 41 10.93 -10.37 -12.74
N LEU A 42 11.72 -10.14 -13.78
CA LEU A 42 12.42 -8.88 -14.01
C LEU A 42 11.62 -7.97 -14.92
N VAL A 43 11.08 -6.91 -14.34
CA VAL A 43 10.35 -5.86 -15.07
C VAL A 43 11.20 -4.59 -15.16
N PRO A 44 11.19 -3.88 -16.30
CA PRO A 44 11.70 -2.51 -16.36
C PRO A 44 11.06 -1.69 -15.24
N LEU A 45 11.88 -0.91 -14.51
CA LEU A 45 11.41 -0.12 -13.38
C LEU A 45 10.24 0.78 -13.84
N PRO A 46 9.00 0.52 -13.37
CA PRO A 46 7.84 1.22 -13.89
C PRO A 46 7.89 2.72 -13.56
N LYS A 47 7.31 3.55 -14.42
CA LYS A 47 7.12 4.98 -14.11
C LYS A 47 6.33 5.13 -12.80
N GLY A 48 6.74 6.08 -11.96
CA GLY A 48 6.17 6.28 -10.62
C GLY A 48 6.78 5.42 -9.52
N SER A 49 7.70 4.51 -9.87
CA SER A 49 8.53 3.85 -8.86
C SER A 49 9.49 4.85 -8.21
N GLN A 50 9.90 4.53 -6.99
CA GLN A 50 10.93 5.28 -6.26
C GLN A 50 12.08 4.35 -5.87
N LEU A 51 13.30 4.87 -5.90
CA LEU A 51 14.49 4.18 -5.41
C LEU A 51 14.78 4.64 -3.98
N PHE A 52 15.18 3.69 -3.13
CA PHE A 52 15.51 3.93 -1.73
C PHE A 52 16.87 3.36 -1.42
N THR A 53 17.70 4.13 -0.75
CA THR A 53 18.85 3.58 -0.03
C THR A 53 18.35 2.86 1.22
N LEU A 54 19.06 1.82 1.64
CA LEU A 54 18.70 1.02 2.80
C LEU A 54 19.77 1.14 3.89
N PRO A 55 19.73 2.19 4.74
CA PRO A 55 20.78 2.46 5.73
C PRO A 55 21.20 1.23 6.54
N GLY A 56 22.52 1.07 6.70
CA GLY A 56 23.14 -0.01 7.47
C GLY A 56 22.96 -1.41 6.89
N ARG A 57 22.49 -1.56 5.63
CA ARG A 57 22.33 -2.84 4.97
C ARG A 57 23.38 -3.04 3.89
N ILE A 58 24.20 -4.04 4.12
CA ILE A 58 25.28 -4.44 3.22
C ILE A 58 24.68 -5.19 2.03
N PRO A 59 24.92 -4.71 0.80
CA PRO A 59 24.47 -5.36 -0.44
C PRO A 59 25.02 -6.77 -0.58
N ILE A 60 24.17 -7.69 -1.07
CA ILE A 60 24.60 -9.04 -1.47
C ILE A 60 24.35 -9.18 -2.96
N GLY A 61 25.39 -9.58 -3.68
CA GLY A 61 25.33 -9.90 -5.11
C GLY A 61 25.72 -11.34 -5.38
N TRP A 62 25.42 -11.80 -6.59
CA TRP A 62 25.91 -13.07 -7.09
C TRP A 62 27.24 -12.87 -7.82
N ASP A 63 28.27 -13.59 -7.36
CA ASP A 63 29.57 -13.67 -7.99
C ASP A 63 29.58 -14.88 -8.95
N GLU A 64 29.66 -14.61 -10.25
CA GLU A 64 29.59 -15.66 -11.29
C GLU A 64 30.83 -16.56 -11.29
N GLU A 65 32.01 -16.00 -10.97
CA GLU A 65 33.26 -16.75 -10.93
C GLU A 65 33.29 -17.71 -9.73
N LYS A 66 32.93 -17.19 -8.54
CA LYS A 66 32.87 -17.99 -7.31
C LYS A 66 31.62 -18.85 -7.20
N ARG A 67 30.63 -18.62 -8.06
CA ARG A 67 29.31 -19.26 -8.02
C ARG A 67 28.68 -19.19 -6.62
N SER A 68 28.75 -18.02 -6.00
CA SER A 68 28.26 -17.82 -4.63
C SER A 68 27.71 -16.41 -4.41
N PHE A 69 26.90 -16.26 -3.35
CA PHE A 69 26.41 -14.95 -2.91
C PHE A 69 27.46 -14.28 -2.02
N VAL A 70 27.87 -13.07 -2.40
CA VAL A 70 28.97 -12.34 -1.75
C VAL A 70 28.47 -10.97 -1.28
N SER A 71 28.86 -10.58 -0.07
CA SER A 71 28.61 -9.25 0.47
C SER A 71 29.58 -8.22 -0.12
N SER A 72 29.07 -7.05 -0.48
CA SER A 72 29.84 -5.94 -1.03
C SER A 72 29.73 -4.70 -0.13
N GLU A 73 30.53 -4.66 0.93
CA GLU A 73 30.55 -3.53 1.88
C GLU A 73 31.21 -2.28 1.27
N LYS A 74 32.21 -2.50 0.42
CA LYS A 74 32.96 -1.44 -0.25
C LYS A 74 33.14 -1.79 -1.72
N VAL A 75 33.12 -0.77 -2.57
CA VAL A 75 33.42 -0.90 -3.99
C VAL A 75 34.49 0.09 -4.39
N ARG A 76 35.41 -0.37 -5.22
CA ARG A 76 36.44 0.46 -5.81
C ARG A 76 35.88 1.18 -7.04
N LEU A 77 35.74 2.49 -6.96
CA LEU A 77 35.31 3.37 -8.06
C LEU A 77 36.53 4.21 -8.49
N GLY A 78 37.21 3.75 -9.55
CA GLY A 78 38.50 4.31 -9.95
C GLY A 78 39.57 4.07 -8.87
N GLU A 79 40.18 5.14 -8.38
CA GLU A 79 41.21 5.06 -7.33
C GLU A 79 40.64 5.03 -5.91
N LYS A 80 39.35 5.36 -5.73
CA LYS A 80 38.72 5.49 -4.41
C LYS A 80 37.97 4.21 -4.03
N GLU A 81 38.07 3.86 -2.76
CA GLU A 81 37.22 2.84 -2.14
C GLU A 81 36.07 3.54 -1.42
N VAL A 82 34.84 3.16 -1.76
CA VAL A 82 33.61 3.82 -1.27
C VAL A 82 32.77 2.82 -0.49
N GLU A 83 32.32 3.21 0.70
CA GLU A 83 31.35 2.43 1.47
C GLU A 83 29.99 2.43 0.78
N CYS A 84 29.40 1.24 0.65
CA CYS A 84 28.20 1.06 -0.14
C CYS A 84 27.04 0.57 0.72
N THR A 85 25.85 1.08 0.41
CA THR A 85 24.60 0.60 0.99
C THR A 85 23.70 -0.01 -0.06
N SER A 86 22.78 -0.87 0.38
CA SER A 86 21.84 -1.55 -0.50
C SER A 86 20.80 -0.58 -1.03
N VAL A 87 20.35 -0.81 -2.27
CA VAL A 87 19.28 -0.05 -2.91
C VAL A 87 18.06 -0.96 -3.09
N ALA A 88 16.88 -0.37 -2.94
CA ALA A 88 15.60 -1.00 -3.23
C ALA A 88 14.77 -0.15 -4.18
N ALA A 89 13.82 -0.78 -4.86
CA ALA A 89 12.75 -0.11 -5.58
C ALA A 89 11.42 -0.28 -4.85
N PHE A 90 10.58 0.75 -4.84
CA PHE A 90 9.16 0.64 -4.51
C PHE A 90 8.38 0.74 -5.81
N LEU A 91 7.77 -0.38 -6.22
CA LEU A 91 6.95 -0.46 -7.41
C LEU A 91 5.59 0.23 -7.20
N PRO A 92 5.01 0.87 -8.24
CA PRO A 92 3.68 1.49 -8.14
C PRO A 92 2.58 0.43 -7.97
N PRO A 93 1.35 0.86 -7.61
CA PRO A 93 0.20 -0.04 -7.59
C PRO A 93 0.04 -0.84 -8.89
N GLY A 94 -0.43 -2.07 -8.73
CA GLY A 94 -0.61 -3.06 -9.80
C GLY A 94 0.58 -3.97 -10.07
N TYR A 95 1.68 -3.78 -9.32
CA TYR A 95 2.80 -4.72 -9.30
C TYR A 95 2.84 -5.48 -7.97
N ILE A 96 3.04 -6.80 -8.06
CA ILE A 96 3.44 -7.62 -6.90
C ILE A 96 4.97 -7.73 -6.91
N ARG A 97 5.59 -7.42 -5.77
CA ARG A 97 7.00 -7.73 -5.52
C ARG A 97 7.18 -9.23 -5.35
N THR A 98 8.13 -9.82 -6.06
CA THR A 98 8.51 -11.23 -5.92
C THR A 98 9.68 -11.47 -4.97
N LEU A 99 10.68 -10.58 -4.96
CA LEU A 99 11.87 -10.71 -4.11
C LEU A 99 12.15 -9.43 -3.30
N LEU A 100 12.61 -9.61 -2.06
CA LEU A 100 13.19 -8.52 -1.26
C LEU A 100 14.62 -8.24 -1.74
N PRO A 101 15.18 -7.04 -1.49
CA PRO A 101 16.61 -6.79 -1.65
C PRO A 101 17.44 -7.81 -0.85
N ALA A 102 18.42 -8.43 -1.50
CA ALA A 102 19.37 -9.32 -0.84
C ALA A 102 20.38 -8.49 -0.06
N THR A 103 20.29 -8.55 1.27
CA THR A 103 21.14 -7.73 2.15
C THR A 103 21.54 -8.48 3.40
N LYS A 104 22.67 -8.08 3.98
CA LYS A 104 23.09 -8.42 5.34
C LYS A 104 22.94 -7.20 6.23
N LEU A 105 22.38 -7.37 7.43
CA LEU A 105 22.28 -6.29 8.42
C LEU A 105 23.65 -6.02 9.02
N GLY A 106 24.09 -4.77 8.98
CA GLY A 106 25.24 -4.31 9.75
C GLY A 106 24.89 -4.16 11.24
N PRO A 107 25.90 -4.02 12.13
CA PRO A 107 25.69 -3.94 13.59
C PRO A 107 24.78 -2.80 14.05
N LYS A 108 24.72 -1.70 13.29
CA LYS A 108 23.94 -0.49 13.60
C LYS A 108 22.77 -0.27 12.64
N ALA A 109 22.34 -1.31 11.92
CA ALA A 109 21.26 -1.18 10.94
C ALA A 109 19.93 -0.82 11.62
N PRO A 110 19.30 0.34 11.29
CA PRO A 110 18.02 0.69 11.88
C PRO A 110 16.91 -0.23 11.39
N THR A 111 15.82 -0.34 12.16
CA THR A 111 14.58 -0.90 11.64
C THR A 111 14.03 0.01 10.56
N LEU A 112 13.67 -0.54 9.40
CA LEU A 112 13.07 0.24 8.33
C LEU A 112 11.55 0.21 8.42
N PRO A 113 10.85 1.27 7.95
CA PRO A 113 9.40 1.23 7.77
C PRO A 113 8.98 0.02 6.95
N LEU A 114 7.77 -0.51 7.21
CA LEU A 114 7.23 -1.72 6.56
C LEU A 114 6.74 -1.46 5.12
N TRP A 115 7.58 -0.85 4.28
CA TRP A 115 7.28 -0.55 2.89
C TRP A 115 7.57 -1.73 1.95
N ALA A 116 7.10 -1.63 0.71
CA ALA A 116 7.18 -2.71 -0.28
C ALA A 116 8.53 -2.70 -1.06
N TYR A 117 9.67 -2.65 -0.35
CA TYR A 117 11.01 -2.73 -0.95
C TYR A 117 11.21 -3.97 -1.83
N SER A 118 11.48 -3.77 -3.11
CA SER A 118 11.80 -4.81 -4.09
C SER A 118 13.28 -4.77 -4.46
N ALA A 119 13.85 -5.94 -4.78
CA ALA A 119 15.20 -5.99 -5.35
C ALA A 119 15.21 -5.30 -6.71
N VAL A 120 16.30 -4.57 -6.98
CA VAL A 120 16.47 -3.78 -8.21
C VAL A 120 17.93 -3.86 -8.63
N GLY A 121 18.16 -3.91 -9.94
CA GLY A 121 19.46 -3.94 -10.57
C GLY A 121 19.49 -3.11 -11.84
N TRP A 122 20.63 -3.11 -12.53
CA TRP A 122 20.87 -2.32 -13.74
C TRP A 122 21.28 -3.21 -14.90
N LYS A 123 20.69 -2.97 -16.08
CA LYS A 123 21.07 -3.66 -17.31
C LYS A 123 20.71 -2.79 -18.52
N ASP A 124 21.60 -2.71 -19.50
CA ASP A 124 21.37 -2.06 -20.80
C ASP A 124 20.74 -0.66 -20.69
N GLY A 125 21.26 0.17 -19.77
CA GLY A 125 20.79 1.54 -19.58
C GLY A 125 19.46 1.68 -18.82
N LYS A 126 18.98 0.60 -18.19
CA LYS A 126 17.67 0.57 -17.51
C LYS A 126 17.75 -0.09 -16.15
N PHE A 127 16.96 0.42 -15.21
CA PHE A 127 16.67 -0.27 -13.96
C PHE A 127 15.69 -1.42 -14.22
N LEU A 128 15.98 -2.57 -13.63
CA LEU A 128 15.13 -3.75 -13.61
C LEU A 128 14.83 -4.12 -12.16
N ALA A 129 13.55 -4.27 -11.83
CA ALA A 129 13.11 -4.63 -10.49
C ALA A 129 12.41 -5.99 -10.48
N THR A 130 12.45 -6.66 -9.34
CA THR A 130 11.81 -7.97 -9.17
C THR A 130 10.32 -7.81 -8.86
N GLY A 131 9.47 -8.14 -9.82
CA GLY A 131 8.02 -8.07 -9.65
C GLY A 131 7.24 -8.57 -10.85
N LEU A 132 5.94 -8.71 -10.65
CA LEU A 132 4.98 -9.13 -11.65
C LEU A 132 3.90 -8.06 -11.78
N PHE A 133 3.62 -7.64 -13.02
CA PHE A 133 2.48 -6.77 -13.30
C PHE A 133 1.20 -7.61 -13.31
N ILE A 134 0.27 -7.30 -12.41
CA ILE A 134 -0.94 -8.11 -12.19
C ILE A 134 -2.24 -7.32 -12.27
N ASP A 135 -2.20 -6.00 -12.17
CA ASP A 135 -3.39 -5.15 -12.30
C ASP A 135 -3.17 -4.12 -13.42
N PRO A 136 -3.80 -4.32 -14.60
CA PRO A 136 -3.70 -3.41 -15.73
C PRO A 136 -4.50 -2.11 -15.57
N ASN A 137 -5.11 -1.86 -14.41
CA ASN A 137 -5.98 -0.71 -14.20
C ASN A 137 -5.23 0.62 -14.46
N PRO A 138 -5.63 1.38 -15.50
CA PRO A 138 -4.94 2.61 -15.86
C PRO A 138 -5.15 3.74 -14.84
N HIS A 139 -6.11 3.62 -13.92
CA HIS A 139 -6.43 4.65 -12.92
C HIS A 139 -5.28 4.92 -11.95
N TRP A 140 -4.34 3.99 -11.82
CA TRP A 140 -3.13 4.14 -11.00
C TRP A 140 -1.95 4.79 -11.73
N ASP A 141 -2.09 5.14 -13.01
CA ASP A 141 -1.00 5.75 -13.77
C ASP A 141 -0.55 7.08 -13.11
N PRO A 142 0.74 7.20 -12.75
CA PRO A 142 1.28 8.39 -12.08
C PRO A 142 1.03 9.71 -12.82
N LYS A 143 0.81 9.67 -14.15
CA LYS A 143 0.50 10.89 -14.94
C LYS A 143 -0.74 11.62 -14.43
N TYR A 144 -1.65 10.90 -13.77
CA TYR A 144 -2.89 11.46 -13.25
C TYR A 144 -2.71 12.19 -11.91
N PHE A 145 -1.57 12.05 -11.23
CA PHE A 145 -1.36 12.52 -9.86
C PHE A 145 -0.25 13.55 -9.70
N GLY A 146 0.44 13.94 -10.78
CA GLY A 146 1.62 14.80 -10.77
C GLY A 146 1.38 16.31 -10.81
N ASN A 147 0.12 16.78 -10.79
CA ASN A 147 -0.20 18.21 -10.85
C ASN A 147 -0.66 18.74 -9.47
N ASP A 148 0.31 19.03 -8.61
CA ASP A 148 0.06 19.46 -7.23
C ASP A 148 -0.57 20.86 -7.13
N SER A 149 -0.27 21.77 -8.05
CA SER A 149 -0.87 23.11 -8.06
C SER A 149 -2.36 23.05 -8.37
N LEU A 150 -2.75 22.24 -9.36
CA LEU A 150 -4.15 21.96 -9.68
C LEU A 150 -4.87 21.27 -8.51
N LEU A 151 -4.22 20.29 -7.87
CA LEU A 151 -4.77 19.61 -6.71
C LEU A 151 -5.05 20.61 -5.57
N LYS A 152 -4.08 21.43 -5.19
CA LYS A 152 -4.24 22.45 -4.14
C LYS A 152 -5.41 23.39 -4.42
N ARG A 153 -5.54 23.85 -5.67
CA ARG A 153 -6.67 24.70 -6.10
C ARG A 153 -8.01 23.99 -5.93
N LYS A 154 -8.12 22.73 -6.38
CA LYS A 154 -9.36 21.93 -6.25
C LYS A 154 -9.72 21.67 -4.80
N VAL A 155 -8.74 21.30 -3.97
CA VAL A 155 -8.92 21.13 -2.52
C VAL A 155 -9.50 22.40 -1.89
N HIS A 156 -8.90 23.56 -2.19
CA HIS A 156 -9.39 24.84 -1.68
C HIS A 156 -10.84 25.13 -2.09
N THR A 157 -11.20 24.87 -3.35
CA THR A 157 -12.58 25.04 -3.85
C THR A 157 -13.59 24.13 -3.14
N PHE A 158 -13.21 22.90 -2.80
CA PHE A 158 -14.11 21.98 -2.06
C PHE A 158 -14.26 22.43 -0.61
N LEU A 159 -13.16 22.76 0.06
CA LEU A 159 -13.20 23.19 1.46
C LEU A 159 -13.98 24.48 1.65
N SER A 160 -13.90 25.44 0.72
CA SER A 160 -14.68 26.68 0.82
C SER A 160 -16.19 26.47 0.73
N LYS A 161 -16.65 25.40 0.05
CA LYS A 161 -18.06 25.01 -0.06
C LYS A 161 -18.54 24.11 1.08
N SER A 162 -17.63 23.54 1.88
CA SER A 162 -17.95 22.52 2.88
C SER A 162 -17.16 22.68 4.17
N LEU A 163 -17.06 23.93 4.65
CA LEU A 163 -16.22 24.33 5.79
C LEU A 163 -16.45 23.52 7.07
N ARG A 164 -17.66 23.01 7.28
CA ARG A 164 -18.06 22.27 8.50
C ARG A 164 -17.91 20.76 8.40
N ASN A 165 -17.65 20.19 7.22
CA ASN A 165 -17.53 18.75 7.05
C ASN A 165 -16.10 18.30 7.38
N ARG A 166 -15.93 17.67 8.55
CA ARG A 166 -14.62 17.22 9.06
C ARG A 166 -14.01 16.14 8.19
N LEU A 167 -14.84 15.35 7.49
CA LEU A 167 -14.36 14.31 6.58
C LEU A 167 -13.60 14.93 5.39
N PHE A 168 -14.09 16.02 4.81
CA PHE A 168 -13.36 16.74 3.76
C PHE A 168 -12.03 17.32 4.26
N GLN A 169 -11.96 17.77 5.51
CA GLN A 169 -10.72 18.26 6.12
C GLN A 169 -9.70 17.14 6.31
N GLN A 170 -10.13 15.96 6.75
CA GLN A 170 -9.25 14.80 6.81
C GLN A 170 -8.78 14.39 5.42
N LEU A 171 -9.68 14.36 4.43
CA LEU A 171 -9.37 13.96 3.06
C LEU A 171 -8.42 14.95 2.37
N SER A 172 -8.52 16.24 2.67
CA SER A 172 -7.57 17.23 2.15
C SER A 172 -6.17 16.99 2.70
N ARG A 173 -6.05 16.70 4.00
CA ARG A 173 -4.79 16.32 4.64
C ARG A 173 -4.22 15.05 4.01
N CYS A 174 -5.03 14.00 3.84
CA CYS A 174 -4.60 12.78 3.17
C CYS A 174 -4.11 13.01 1.73
N ALA A 175 -4.77 13.90 0.97
CA ALA A 175 -4.40 14.18 -0.41
C ALA A 175 -3.12 15.02 -0.53
N LEU A 176 -2.93 15.99 0.36
CA LEU A 176 -1.84 16.98 0.28
C LEU A 176 -0.59 16.58 1.06
N GLU A 177 -0.74 15.98 2.25
CA GLU A 177 0.39 15.63 3.12
C GLU A 177 0.83 14.18 2.93
N TYR A 178 -0.13 13.25 2.93
CA TYR A 178 0.17 11.81 2.76
C TYR A 178 0.20 11.36 1.30
N HIS A 179 -0.10 12.28 0.37
CA HIS A 179 -0.17 12.03 -1.08
C HIS A 179 -1.06 10.84 -1.47
N CYS A 180 -2.09 10.54 -0.67
CA CYS A 180 -2.99 9.41 -0.89
C CYS A 180 -3.76 9.57 -2.21
N PHE A 181 -3.57 8.63 -3.13
CA PHE A 181 -4.21 8.65 -4.46
C PHE A 181 -5.74 8.62 -4.38
N ALA A 182 -6.31 7.81 -3.49
CA ALA A 182 -7.75 7.75 -3.27
C ALA A 182 -8.28 9.10 -2.73
N ALA A 183 -7.56 9.75 -1.82
CA ALA A 183 -7.97 11.07 -1.32
C ALA A 183 -7.89 12.16 -2.41
N LYS A 184 -6.87 12.12 -3.27
CA LYS A 184 -6.76 13.02 -4.44
C LYS A 184 -7.97 12.87 -5.36
N ASN A 185 -8.43 11.64 -5.58
CA ASN A 185 -9.55 11.31 -6.47
C ASN A 185 -10.88 11.96 -6.06
N VAL A 186 -11.10 12.22 -4.78
CA VAL A 186 -12.27 12.98 -4.28
C VAL A 186 -12.33 14.37 -4.91
N PHE A 187 -11.20 15.09 -4.90
CA PHE A 187 -11.12 16.46 -5.42
C PHE A 187 -11.07 16.51 -6.96
N PHE A 188 -10.65 15.41 -7.60
CA PHE A 188 -10.71 15.24 -9.04
C PHE A 188 -12.04 14.68 -9.55
N ARG A 189 -12.94 14.22 -8.66
CA ARG A 189 -14.23 13.57 -8.98
C ARG A 189 -14.08 12.40 -9.97
N ARG A 190 -13.27 11.41 -9.60
CA ARG A 190 -13.06 10.20 -10.41
C ARG A 190 -12.81 8.98 -9.53
N TRP A 191 -13.19 7.79 -9.99
CA TRP A 191 -12.75 6.50 -9.44
C TRP A 191 -13.09 6.31 -7.95
N GLU A 192 -12.16 5.79 -7.15
CA GLU A 192 -12.35 5.51 -5.73
C GLU A 192 -12.29 6.77 -4.86
N CYS A 193 -13.31 6.95 -4.02
CA CYS A 193 -13.43 7.94 -2.96
C CYS A 193 -13.36 7.24 -1.58
N PRO A 194 -12.32 7.51 -0.77
CA PRO A 194 -12.18 6.93 0.55
C PRO A 194 -13.10 7.61 1.57
N LEU A 195 -13.73 6.81 2.45
CA LEU A 195 -14.63 7.24 3.52
C LEU A 195 -14.12 6.74 4.88
N PRO A 196 -13.09 7.37 5.48
CA PRO A 196 -12.64 7.00 6.81
C PRO A 196 -13.69 7.32 7.87
N THR A 197 -14.02 6.36 8.74
CA THR A 197 -15.13 6.45 9.70
C THR A 197 -14.76 6.07 11.13
N SER A 198 -13.73 5.24 11.33
CA SER A 198 -13.45 4.65 12.63
C SER A 198 -12.13 5.16 13.25
N PRO A 199 -12.17 5.81 14.43
CA PRO A 199 -10.97 6.11 15.21
C PRO A 199 -10.47 4.90 16.02
N SER A 200 -11.25 3.83 16.12
CA SER A 200 -10.97 2.66 16.96
C SER A 200 -10.74 1.40 16.14
N CYS A 201 -9.98 0.45 16.68
CA CYS A 201 -9.69 -0.83 16.03
C CYS A 201 -9.69 -1.94 17.09
N ASN A 202 -10.14 -3.12 16.72
CA ASN A 202 -10.10 -4.32 17.55
C ASN A 202 -8.94 -5.27 17.16
N ALA A 203 -7.93 -4.78 16.44
CA ALA A 203 -6.74 -5.52 16.05
C ALA A 203 -5.47 -4.74 16.42
N ASP A 204 -4.46 -5.45 16.88
CA ASP A 204 -3.17 -4.88 17.30
C ASP A 204 -2.09 -5.26 16.27
N CYS A 205 -2.36 -4.95 15.00
CA CYS A 205 -1.57 -5.42 13.88
C CYS A 205 -0.09 -5.03 14.01
N LEU A 206 0.82 -5.99 13.84
CA LEU A 206 2.27 -5.80 13.92
C LEU A 206 2.77 -4.65 13.02
N GLY A 207 2.10 -4.42 11.89
CA GLY A 207 2.40 -3.36 10.94
C GLY A 207 1.21 -2.47 10.60
N CYS A 208 0.38 -2.12 11.59
CA CYS A 208 -0.70 -1.14 11.38
C CYS A 208 -0.15 0.17 10.78
N ILE A 209 -0.65 0.58 9.62
CA ILE A 209 -0.14 1.75 8.90
C ILE A 209 -0.64 3.08 9.47
N SER A 210 -1.66 3.05 10.33
CA SER A 210 -2.32 4.22 10.91
C SER A 210 -1.95 4.45 12.39
N LEU A 211 -1.33 3.47 13.04
CA LEU A 211 -1.02 3.49 14.47
C LEU A 211 0.17 2.59 14.77
N GLN A 212 1.31 3.20 15.09
CA GLN A 212 2.54 2.52 15.52
C GLN A 212 3.21 3.34 16.62
N PRO A 213 4.04 2.71 17.47
CA PRO A 213 4.97 3.44 18.33
C PRO A 213 5.88 4.35 17.49
N SER A 214 6.00 5.61 17.91
CA SER A 214 6.77 6.65 17.21
C SER A 214 8.26 6.32 17.09
N GLU A 215 8.82 5.59 18.05
CA GLU A 215 10.25 5.34 18.19
C GLU A 215 10.82 4.23 17.28
N CYS A 216 9.96 3.39 16.68
CA CYS A 216 10.40 2.23 15.91
C CYS A 216 10.10 2.36 14.42
N CYS A 217 8.82 2.43 14.06
CA CYS A 217 8.34 2.45 12.68
C CYS A 217 7.11 3.36 12.66
N PRO A 218 7.27 4.68 12.52
CA PRO A 218 6.14 5.60 12.60
C PRO A 218 5.07 5.21 11.57
N ALA A 219 3.81 5.37 11.97
CA ALA A 219 2.67 5.16 11.09
C ALA A 219 2.85 6.03 9.83
N SER A 220 2.56 5.46 8.66
CA SER A 220 2.70 6.21 7.40
C SER A 220 1.61 7.28 7.24
N GLN A 221 0.51 7.15 7.98
CA GLN A 221 -0.60 8.10 8.00
C GLN A 221 -1.17 8.17 9.43
N GLU A 222 -1.73 9.32 9.81
CA GLU A 222 -2.38 9.47 11.12
C GLU A 222 -3.81 8.92 11.09
N ARG A 223 -4.20 8.21 12.15
CA ARG A 223 -5.58 7.75 12.33
C ARG A 223 -6.53 8.93 12.59
N ILE A 224 -7.72 8.92 11.98
CA ILE A 224 -8.77 9.87 12.34
C ILE A 224 -9.09 9.79 13.84
N HIS A 225 -9.42 10.91 14.45
CA HIS A 225 -9.69 11.02 15.89
C HIS A 225 -11.18 11.26 16.21
N PHE A 226 -12.05 11.15 15.20
CA PHE A 226 -13.49 11.38 15.33
C PHE A 226 -14.29 10.34 14.53
N VAL A 227 -15.56 10.19 14.87
CA VAL A 227 -16.55 9.47 14.06
C VAL A 227 -17.34 10.51 13.27
N PRO A 228 -17.38 10.45 11.93
CA PRO A 228 -18.17 11.38 11.13
C PRO A 228 -19.67 11.13 11.32
N THR A 229 -20.50 12.14 11.06
CA THR A 229 -21.95 11.96 11.00
C THR A 229 -22.38 11.35 9.67
N VAL A 230 -23.63 10.88 9.59
CA VAL A 230 -24.21 10.37 8.33
C VAL A 230 -24.18 11.48 7.28
N GLU A 231 -24.52 12.71 7.65
CA GLU A 231 -24.50 13.88 6.76
C GLU A 231 -23.10 14.21 6.25
N GLU A 232 -22.07 14.07 7.10
CA GLU A 232 -20.68 14.25 6.68
C GLU A 232 -20.26 13.20 5.64
N VAL A 233 -20.64 11.93 5.85
CA VAL A 233 -20.40 10.84 4.89
C VAL A 233 -21.14 11.09 3.57
N LEU A 234 -22.43 11.42 3.63
CA LEU A 234 -23.25 11.69 2.44
C LEU A 234 -22.77 12.90 1.66
N GLY A 235 -22.34 13.96 2.36
CA GLY A 235 -21.80 15.17 1.73
C GLY A 235 -20.57 14.90 0.86
N VAL A 236 -19.80 13.86 1.18
CA VAL A 236 -18.66 13.40 0.36
C VAL A 236 -19.12 12.38 -0.68
N ALA A 237 -19.81 11.33 -0.25
CA ALA A 237 -20.10 10.15 -1.05
C ALA A 237 -21.15 10.40 -2.15
N LEU A 238 -22.24 11.10 -1.83
CA LEU A 238 -23.37 11.24 -2.75
C LEU A 238 -23.02 12.05 -4.01
N PRO A 239 -22.37 13.23 -3.92
CA PRO A 239 -21.92 13.94 -5.11
C PRO A 239 -20.90 13.13 -5.92
N HIS A 240 -20.01 12.39 -5.24
CA HIS A 240 -19.01 11.56 -5.92
C HIS A 240 -19.66 10.45 -6.73
N LEU A 241 -20.58 9.68 -6.15
CA LEU A 241 -21.32 8.61 -6.85
C LEU A 241 -22.11 9.13 -8.06
N LYS A 242 -22.67 10.34 -7.96
CA LYS A 242 -23.45 10.97 -9.03
C LYS A 242 -22.61 11.55 -10.16
N GLU A 243 -21.35 11.88 -9.93
CA GLU A 243 -20.58 12.67 -10.89
C GLU A 243 -19.31 11.97 -11.38
N ALA A 244 -18.67 11.18 -10.54
CA ALA A 244 -17.42 10.53 -10.89
C ALA A 244 -17.65 9.43 -11.94
N LYS A 245 -16.69 9.33 -12.86
CA LYS A 245 -16.57 8.17 -13.75
C LYS A 245 -16.09 6.97 -12.95
N ASP A 246 -16.70 5.80 -13.18
CA ASP A 246 -16.40 4.53 -12.52
C ASP A 246 -16.35 4.70 -11.00
N ALA A 247 -17.38 5.36 -10.46
CA ALA A 247 -17.42 5.82 -9.08
C ALA A 247 -17.47 4.66 -8.10
N ILE A 248 -16.50 4.65 -7.17
CA ILE A 248 -16.48 3.76 -6.01
C ILE A 248 -16.40 4.64 -4.77
N VAL A 249 -17.17 4.34 -3.74
CA VAL A 249 -16.96 4.88 -2.40
C VAL A 249 -16.59 3.73 -1.47
N SER A 250 -15.51 3.90 -0.71
CA SER A 250 -14.93 2.81 0.08
C SER A 250 -14.83 3.18 1.55
N PHE A 251 -15.54 2.46 2.41
CA PHE A 251 -15.25 2.44 3.85
C PHE A 251 -14.00 1.59 4.12
N GLY A 252 -13.26 1.90 5.19
CA GLY A 252 -12.04 1.16 5.54
C GLY A 252 -10.81 1.66 4.80
N GLN A 253 -10.10 2.60 5.41
CA GLN A 253 -9.02 3.35 4.78
C GLN A 253 -7.74 3.32 5.63
N GLY A 254 -6.60 3.58 4.99
CA GLY A 254 -5.30 3.53 5.68
C GLY A 254 -5.12 4.55 6.80
N CYS A 255 -5.98 5.58 6.86
CA CYS A 255 -6.02 6.58 7.92
C CYS A 255 -7.10 6.33 8.97
N GLU A 256 -7.69 5.13 9.06
CA GLU A 256 -8.68 4.78 10.08
C GLU A 256 -8.31 3.48 10.83
N GLY A 257 -9.10 3.13 11.84
CA GLY A 257 -9.06 1.83 12.51
C GLY A 257 -9.88 0.77 11.77
N GLU A 258 -10.72 0.04 12.49
CA GLU A 258 -11.61 -0.96 11.90
C GLU A 258 -13.00 -0.34 11.65
N PRO A 259 -13.48 -0.23 10.40
CA PRO A 259 -14.79 0.37 10.09
C PRO A 259 -15.99 -0.38 10.68
N LEU A 260 -15.90 -1.71 10.90
CA LEU A 260 -16.98 -2.47 11.56
C LEU A 260 -17.24 -2.04 13.01
N MET A 261 -16.33 -1.28 13.62
CA MET A 261 -16.59 -0.64 14.92
C MET A 261 -17.68 0.42 14.82
N GLN A 262 -17.89 1.00 13.64
CA GLN A 262 -18.91 2.02 13.35
C GLN A 262 -20.05 1.49 12.47
N TRP A 263 -20.34 0.19 12.52
CA TRP A 263 -21.31 -0.46 11.61
C TRP A 263 -22.68 0.22 11.52
N ARG A 264 -23.18 0.84 12.61
CA ARG A 264 -24.47 1.56 12.60
C ARG A 264 -24.43 2.83 11.76
N LEU A 265 -23.30 3.54 11.77
CA LEU A 265 -23.08 4.69 10.89
C LEU A 265 -23.06 4.22 9.44
N LEU A 266 -22.26 3.17 9.15
CA LEU A 266 -22.15 2.60 7.81
C LEU A 266 -23.52 2.14 7.30
N GLU A 267 -24.27 1.34 8.07
CA GLU A 267 -25.59 0.84 7.69
C GLU A 267 -26.53 1.98 7.29
N ARG A 268 -26.62 3.04 8.12
CA ARG A 268 -27.47 4.21 7.83
C ARG A 268 -27.00 4.95 6.58
N SER A 269 -25.70 5.20 6.46
CA SER A 269 -25.12 5.88 5.30
C SER A 269 -25.35 5.09 4.01
N ILE A 270 -25.20 3.76 4.03
CA ILE A 270 -25.41 2.91 2.85
C ILE A 270 -26.87 2.96 2.41
N ARG A 271 -27.83 2.80 3.34
CA ARG A 271 -29.26 2.90 3.02
C ARG A 271 -29.61 4.25 2.42
N GLU A 272 -29.18 5.33 3.05
CA GLU A 272 -29.49 6.68 2.59
C GLU A 272 -28.81 7.02 1.25
N LEU A 273 -27.62 6.46 0.96
CA LEU A 273 -27.02 6.54 -0.36
C LEU A 273 -27.85 5.80 -1.40
N ARG A 274 -28.25 4.54 -1.11
CA ARG A 274 -29.00 3.68 -2.02
C ARG A 274 -30.42 4.17 -2.29
N GLU A 275 -31.03 4.87 -1.33
CA GLU A 275 -32.31 5.58 -1.52
C GLU A 275 -32.18 6.76 -2.49
N ARG A 276 -31.00 7.39 -2.60
CA ARG A 276 -30.78 8.62 -3.38
C ARG A 276 -30.07 8.41 -4.71
N THR A 277 -29.43 7.26 -4.90
CA THR A 277 -28.71 6.89 -6.12
C THR A 277 -28.46 5.38 -6.18
N ASP A 278 -28.68 4.81 -7.36
CA ASP A 278 -28.26 3.44 -7.74
C ASP A 278 -26.86 3.41 -8.36
N ARG A 279 -26.33 4.58 -8.77
CA ARG A 279 -25.01 4.69 -9.40
C ARG A 279 -23.85 4.35 -8.46
N GLY A 280 -22.85 3.68 -9.04
CA GLY A 280 -21.53 3.44 -8.44
C GLY A 280 -21.53 2.36 -7.36
N THR A 281 -20.32 1.98 -6.96
CA THR A 281 -20.08 0.87 -6.02
C THR A 281 -19.82 1.40 -4.62
N ILE A 282 -20.45 0.79 -3.62
CA ILE A 282 -20.15 0.96 -2.21
C ILE A 282 -19.32 -0.26 -1.79
N ASN A 283 -18.08 -0.01 -1.39
CA ASN A 283 -17.11 -1.01 -0.96
C ASN A 283 -16.81 -0.89 0.53
N LEU A 284 -16.53 -2.01 1.18
CA LEU A 284 -16.05 -2.09 2.56
C LEU A 284 -14.72 -2.84 2.60
N ASN A 285 -13.64 -2.14 2.95
CA ASN A 285 -12.41 -2.78 3.38
C ASN A 285 -12.47 -3.03 4.89
N THR A 286 -12.31 -4.26 5.35
CA THR A 286 -12.44 -4.60 6.79
C THR A 286 -11.46 -5.69 7.19
N ASN A 287 -11.23 -5.89 8.49
CA ASN A 287 -10.61 -7.09 9.03
C ASN A 287 -11.56 -8.30 9.13
N GLY A 288 -12.86 -8.11 8.87
CA GLY A 288 -13.87 -9.18 8.90
C GLY A 288 -14.20 -9.70 10.30
N SER A 289 -13.96 -8.91 11.35
CA SER A 289 -14.07 -9.39 12.74
C SER A 289 -15.51 -9.61 13.26
N PHE A 290 -16.54 -9.21 12.51
CA PHE A 290 -17.94 -9.28 12.96
C PHE A 290 -18.89 -9.72 11.84
N PRO A 291 -19.17 -11.03 11.69
CA PRO A 291 -20.05 -11.57 10.65
C PRO A 291 -21.43 -10.93 10.67
N ASP A 292 -22.06 -10.86 11.85
CA ASP A 292 -23.37 -10.27 12.08
C ASP A 292 -23.47 -8.81 11.58
N ARG A 293 -22.39 -8.04 11.74
CA ARG A 293 -22.33 -6.66 11.25
C ARG A 293 -22.14 -6.61 9.74
N VAL A 294 -21.30 -7.47 9.18
CA VAL A 294 -21.13 -7.58 7.71
C VAL A 294 -22.47 -7.93 7.07
N ALA A 295 -23.19 -8.92 7.57
CA ALA A 295 -24.51 -9.31 7.08
C ALA A 295 -25.49 -8.11 7.04
N LYS A 296 -25.53 -7.29 8.08
CA LYS A 296 -26.38 -6.09 8.11
C LYS A 296 -25.99 -5.04 7.09
N LEU A 297 -24.69 -4.87 6.83
CA LEU A 297 -24.21 -3.95 5.79
C LEU A 297 -24.54 -4.47 4.39
N CYS A 298 -24.44 -5.78 4.16
CA CYS A 298 -24.93 -6.42 2.94
C CYS A 298 -26.43 -6.15 2.74
N ASP A 299 -27.25 -6.37 3.78
CA ASP A 299 -28.70 -6.12 3.74
C ASP A 299 -29.05 -4.63 3.52
N ALA A 300 -28.14 -3.72 3.86
CA ALA A 300 -28.30 -2.29 3.61
C ALA A 300 -28.03 -1.88 2.14
N GLY A 301 -27.44 -2.76 1.33
CA GLY A 301 -27.10 -2.49 -0.08
C GLY A 301 -25.61 -2.27 -0.35
N LEU A 302 -24.73 -2.90 0.42
CA LEU A 302 -23.29 -2.96 0.16
C LEU A 302 -23.00 -3.85 -1.05
N ASP A 303 -22.18 -3.39 -2.02
CA ASP A 303 -21.92 -4.15 -3.25
C ASP A 303 -20.66 -5.01 -3.18
N SER A 304 -19.65 -4.58 -2.42
CA SER A 304 -18.39 -5.30 -2.30
C SER A 304 -17.78 -5.21 -0.90
N VAL A 305 -17.07 -6.28 -0.51
CA VAL A 305 -16.34 -6.39 0.75
C VAL A 305 -14.95 -6.94 0.45
N ARG A 306 -13.91 -6.27 0.93
CA ARG A 306 -12.55 -6.81 0.96
C ARG A 306 -12.13 -7.08 2.40
N VAL A 307 -11.86 -8.34 2.72
CA VAL A 307 -11.32 -8.73 4.03
C VAL A 307 -9.79 -8.77 3.99
N THR A 308 -9.16 -8.03 4.90
CA THR A 308 -7.70 -7.96 4.99
C THR A 308 -7.14 -9.22 5.62
N LEU A 309 -6.28 -9.91 4.88
CA LEU A 309 -5.67 -11.17 5.31
C LEU A 309 -4.20 -11.23 4.92
N ASN A 310 -3.30 -11.32 5.90
CA ASN A 310 -1.88 -11.51 5.62
C ASN A 310 -1.51 -12.99 5.32
N SER A 311 -2.30 -13.94 5.83
CA SER A 311 -2.10 -15.37 5.63
C SER A 311 -3.38 -16.13 5.96
N PRO A 312 -3.80 -17.12 5.15
CA PRO A 312 -4.93 -18.00 5.48
C PRO A 312 -4.60 -18.99 6.61
N HIS A 313 -3.34 -19.08 7.04
CA HIS A 313 -2.93 -19.99 8.10
C HIS A 313 -3.05 -19.33 9.47
N LEU A 314 -3.92 -19.88 10.33
CA LEU A 314 -4.29 -19.37 11.66
C LEU A 314 -3.09 -18.84 12.49
N LYS A 315 -2.01 -19.63 12.59
CA LYS A 315 -0.80 -19.24 13.33
C LYS A 315 -0.19 -17.92 12.83
N PHE A 316 -0.08 -17.74 11.52
CA PHE A 316 0.54 -16.54 10.93
C PHE A 316 -0.43 -15.36 10.91
N TYR A 317 -1.72 -15.63 10.75
CA TYR A 317 -2.78 -14.64 10.95
C TYR A 317 -2.71 -14.01 12.34
N LYS A 318 -2.79 -14.84 13.40
CA LYS A 318 -2.75 -14.37 14.79
C LYS A 318 -1.47 -13.61 15.13
N ARG A 319 -0.32 -14.04 14.60
CA ARG A 319 0.97 -13.37 14.83
C ARG A 319 1.00 -11.94 14.27
N TYR A 320 0.37 -11.73 13.12
CA TYR A 320 0.36 -10.43 12.46
C TYR A 320 -0.79 -9.56 12.97
N HIS A 321 -2.04 -9.99 12.84
CA HIS A 321 -3.23 -9.17 13.14
C HIS A 321 -3.49 -8.98 14.64
N ARG A 322 -3.00 -9.90 15.49
CA ARG A 322 -3.21 -9.91 16.94
C ARG A 322 -4.65 -9.53 17.34
N PRO A 323 -5.65 -10.34 16.98
CA PRO A 323 -7.06 -10.05 17.23
C PRO A 323 -7.36 -9.73 18.69
N ARG A 324 -8.21 -8.73 18.94
CA ARG A 324 -8.74 -8.39 20.27
C ARG A 324 -10.25 -8.59 20.27
N GLY A 325 -10.71 -9.69 20.86
CA GLY A 325 -12.14 -9.97 20.99
C GLY A 325 -12.80 -10.50 19.73
N TYR A 326 -12.03 -11.08 18.80
CA TYR A 326 -12.55 -11.88 17.68
C TYR A 326 -11.56 -12.99 17.28
N SER A 327 -12.03 -13.94 16.50
CA SER A 327 -11.36 -15.16 16.07
C SER A 327 -11.15 -15.18 14.56
N PHE A 328 -10.26 -16.05 14.09
CA PHE A 328 -10.09 -16.27 12.66
C PHE A 328 -11.32 -16.94 12.03
N GLY A 329 -12.09 -17.72 12.80
CA GLY A 329 -13.35 -18.31 12.32
C GLY A 329 -14.35 -17.23 11.93
N GLU A 330 -14.53 -16.21 12.77
CA GLU A 330 -15.41 -15.06 12.47
C GLU A 330 -14.96 -14.27 11.22
N VAL A 331 -13.67 -14.26 10.91
CA VAL A 331 -13.16 -13.66 9.67
C VAL A 331 -13.62 -14.46 8.44
N VAL A 332 -13.58 -15.78 8.53
CA VAL A 332 -14.06 -16.67 7.47
C VAL A 332 -15.59 -16.57 7.35
N ASP A 333 -16.31 -16.58 8.47
CA ASP A 333 -17.78 -16.48 8.50
C ASP A 333 -18.26 -15.17 7.87
N SER A 334 -17.55 -14.06 8.07
CA SER A 334 -17.85 -12.78 7.41
C SER A 334 -17.77 -12.88 5.88
N LEU A 335 -16.77 -13.58 5.34
CA LEU A 335 -16.65 -13.81 3.89
C LEU A 335 -17.76 -14.72 3.36
N VAL A 336 -18.09 -15.78 4.11
CA VAL A 336 -19.18 -16.69 3.76
C VAL A 336 -20.51 -15.93 3.70
N GLN A 337 -20.83 -15.16 4.73
CA GLN A 337 -22.08 -14.39 4.78
C GLN A 337 -22.18 -13.34 3.68
N ALA A 338 -21.10 -12.62 3.38
CA ALA A 338 -21.07 -11.67 2.28
C ALA A 338 -21.35 -12.36 0.93
N LYS A 339 -20.69 -13.50 0.69
CA LYS A 339 -20.89 -14.29 -0.53
C LYS A 339 -22.31 -14.86 -0.65
N GLU A 340 -22.87 -15.39 0.43
CA GLU A 340 -24.25 -15.90 0.47
C GLU A 340 -25.29 -14.81 0.17
N LYS A 341 -24.99 -13.56 0.53
CA LYS A 341 -25.82 -12.39 0.22
C LYS A 341 -25.55 -11.77 -1.15
N GLY A 342 -24.71 -12.40 -1.98
CA GLY A 342 -24.42 -11.94 -3.35
C GLY A 342 -23.49 -10.74 -3.45
N VAL A 343 -22.80 -10.38 -2.36
CA VAL A 343 -21.81 -9.30 -2.34
C VAL A 343 -20.49 -9.79 -2.93
N TYR A 344 -19.81 -8.95 -3.71
CA TYR A 344 -18.51 -9.29 -4.26
C TYR A 344 -17.45 -9.33 -3.15
N THR A 345 -16.74 -10.46 -3.02
CA THR A 345 -15.75 -10.71 -1.95
C THR A 345 -14.34 -10.92 -2.47
#